data_AF-A0A1Z5JN21-F1
#
_entry.id   AF-A0A1Z5JN21-F1
#
_cell.length_a   1.000
_cell.length_b   1.000
_cell.length_c   1.000
_cell.angle_alpha   90.00
_cell.angle_beta   90.00
_cell.angle_gamma   90.00
#
_symmetry.space_group_name_H-M   'P 1'
#
loop_
_entity.id
_entity.type
_entity.pdbx_description
1 polymer ?
#
loop_
_entity_poly.entity_id
_entity_poly.type
_entity_poly.pdbx_seq_one_letter_code
_entity_poly.pdbx_strand_id
1 'polypeptide(L)'
;MAVGRIQIASNKKAALQKQNMREVAKMLAEDPPKEEKARIRAEALIRDDYLIEAYEILQLGCELLYERMKLIDYSSDCPNDLVTVVSTIIWASHRVDIPELVLIRKQFKAKYGKEFEERALQNAGNVLNQRVVHKLSVEPPAAALVQIYLERICEKHQVDWSPKLKLTAAQLSQPMAAPLGDSVGIAQGTGLGIIVDDVSSKAYGSKQSPTFVSVPRMAPYIPPSMSNNFSETDPEITVPAARNSNGKSTGVSSISGESDDDEDGGDEPGMPPSAPSSVSPSGASTATSMTSSFADLAARFQQLKK
;
A
#
# COMPACT_ATOMS: atom_id res chain seq x y z
N MET A 1 -27.28 7.80 3.56
CA MET A 1 -26.37 6.69 3.94
C MET A 1 -24.89 6.99 3.66
N ALA A 2 -24.50 7.41 2.45
CA ALA A 2 -23.10 7.73 2.13
C ALA A 2 -22.46 8.78 3.06
N VAL A 3 -23.16 9.90 3.33
CA VAL A 3 -22.71 10.97 4.26
C VAL A 3 -22.32 10.41 5.62
N GLY A 4 -23.19 9.59 6.23
CA GLY A 4 -22.91 8.96 7.54
C GLY A 4 -21.71 8.01 7.50
N ARG A 5 -21.55 7.22 6.42
CA ARG A 5 -20.38 6.33 6.26
C ARG A 5 -19.09 7.15 6.15
N ILE A 6 -19.08 8.18 5.32
CA ILE A 6 -17.92 9.05 5.09
C ILE A 6 -17.51 9.71 6.42
N GLN A 7 -18.47 10.20 7.21
CA GLN A 7 -18.20 10.78 8.52
C GLN A 7 -17.54 9.77 9.47
N ILE A 8 -18.06 8.54 9.54
CA ILE A 8 -17.47 7.48 10.39
C ILE A 8 -16.06 7.14 9.91
N ALA A 9 -15.84 7.01 8.60
CA ALA A 9 -14.54 6.70 8.02
C ALA A 9 -13.51 7.82 8.28
N SER A 10 -13.93 9.08 8.12
CA SER A 10 -13.13 10.26 8.44
C SER A 10 -12.75 10.31 9.92
N ASN A 11 -13.71 10.15 10.82
CA ASN A 11 -13.47 10.15 12.27
C ASN A 11 -12.52 9.01 12.69
N LYS A 12 -12.69 7.81 12.13
CA LYS A 12 -11.80 6.67 12.37
C LYS A 12 -10.37 6.98 11.90
N LYS A 13 -10.21 7.55 10.70
CA LYS A 13 -8.90 7.95 10.16
C LYS A 13 -8.26 9.03 11.01
N ALA A 14 -8.98 10.08 11.40
CA ALA A 14 -8.48 11.14 12.27
C ALA A 14 -8.06 10.64 13.67
N ALA A 15 -8.76 9.64 14.23
CA ALA A 15 -8.37 9.00 15.47
C ALA A 15 -7.05 8.22 15.31
N LEU A 16 -6.93 7.42 14.24
CA LEU A 16 -5.71 6.67 13.93
C LEU A 16 -4.53 7.59 13.62
N GLN A 17 -4.76 8.71 12.94
CA GLN A 17 -3.78 9.78 12.69
C GLN A 17 -3.10 10.21 13.99
N LYS A 18 -3.90 10.52 15.02
CA LYS A 18 -3.40 10.97 16.34
C LYS A 18 -2.56 9.91 17.03
N GLN A 19 -2.92 8.63 16.92
CA GLN A 19 -2.12 7.54 17.46
C GLN A 19 -0.80 7.39 16.70
N ASN A 20 -0.85 7.39 15.37
CA ASN A 20 0.32 7.24 14.51
C ASN A 20 1.31 8.41 14.69
N MET A 21 0.83 9.64 14.90
CA MET A 21 1.70 10.78 15.23
C MET A 21 2.48 10.56 16.54
N ARG A 22 1.83 9.99 17.57
CA ARG A 22 2.51 9.63 18.84
C ARG A 22 3.55 8.53 18.62
N GLU A 23 3.24 7.54 17.79
CA GLU A 23 4.19 6.49 17.44
C GLU A 23 5.42 7.05 16.71
N VAL A 24 5.23 7.99 15.78
CA VAL A 24 6.34 8.68 15.09
C VAL A 24 7.17 9.48 16.09
N ALA A 25 6.54 10.26 16.97
CA ALA A 25 7.26 10.99 18.02
C ALA A 25 8.09 10.04 18.91
N LYS A 26 7.52 8.89 19.29
CA LYS A 26 8.23 7.85 20.05
C LYS A 26 9.44 7.30 19.29
N MET A 27 9.33 7.04 17.98
CA MET A 27 10.46 6.55 17.17
C MET A 27 11.61 7.55 17.06
N LEU A 28 11.30 8.85 17.09
CA LEU A 28 12.29 9.92 17.05
C LEU A 28 12.92 10.22 18.41
N ALA A 29 12.24 9.85 19.51
CA ALA A 29 12.75 9.99 20.87
C ALA A 29 13.67 8.83 21.32
N GLU A 30 13.78 7.76 20.54
CA GLU A 30 14.73 6.67 20.81
C GLU A 30 16.18 7.12 20.56
N ASP A 31 17.14 6.52 21.28
CA ASP A 31 18.58 6.74 21.09
C ASP A 31 19.26 5.43 20.64
N PRO A 32 19.73 5.32 19.38
CA PRO A 32 19.68 6.31 18.30
C PRO A 32 18.28 6.41 17.64
N PRO A 33 17.90 7.58 17.08
CA PRO A 33 16.58 7.80 16.51
C PRO A 33 16.38 7.02 15.20
N LYS A 34 15.20 6.39 15.06
CA LYS A 34 14.80 5.61 13.87
C LYS A 34 14.24 6.52 12.77
N GLU A 35 15.05 7.47 12.31
CA GLU A 35 14.66 8.55 11.40
C GLU A 35 14.12 8.03 10.05
N GLU A 36 14.76 7.01 9.48
CA GLU A 36 14.37 6.41 8.21
C GLU A 36 12.93 5.85 8.27
N LYS A 37 12.63 5.11 9.35
CA LYS A 37 11.29 4.57 9.61
C LYS A 37 10.27 5.67 9.90
N ALA A 38 10.67 6.70 10.66
CA ALA A 38 9.82 7.83 10.97
C ALA A 38 9.40 8.61 9.71
N ARG A 39 10.30 8.77 8.74
CA ARG A 39 10.00 9.41 7.44
C ARG A 39 8.97 8.64 6.63
N ILE A 40 9.15 7.32 6.48
CA ILE A 40 8.19 6.46 5.78
C ILE A 40 6.80 6.57 6.45
N ARG A 41 6.77 6.57 7.79
CA ARG A 41 5.52 6.74 8.55
C ARG A 41 4.92 8.14 8.37
N ALA A 42 5.72 9.20 8.30
CA ALA A 42 5.25 10.55 8.04
C ALA A 42 4.64 10.71 6.65
N GLU A 43 5.21 10.10 5.62
CA GLU A 43 4.61 10.08 4.27
C GLU A 43 3.25 9.39 4.25
N ALA A 44 3.07 8.32 5.04
CA ALA A 44 1.77 7.68 5.21
C ALA A 44 0.76 8.60 5.94
N LEU A 45 1.19 9.28 7.00
CA LEU A 45 0.37 10.25 7.73
C LEU A 45 -0.10 11.40 6.84
N ILE A 46 0.79 11.98 6.03
CA ILE A 46 0.45 13.07 5.10
C ILE A 46 -0.63 12.62 4.10
N ARG A 47 -0.51 11.39 3.58
CA ARG A 47 -1.52 10.82 2.68
C ARG A 47 -2.86 10.59 3.39
N ASP A 48 -2.85 10.13 4.63
CA ASP A 48 -4.06 9.98 5.42
C ASP A 48 -4.74 11.34 5.71
N ASP A 49 -3.98 12.42 5.93
CA ASP A 49 -4.54 13.78 6.06
C ASP A 49 -5.22 14.24 4.77
N TYR A 50 -4.58 14.05 3.62
CA TYR A 50 -5.19 14.37 2.32
C TYR A 50 -6.47 13.57 2.07
N LEU A 51 -6.51 12.33 2.52
CA LEU A 51 -7.69 11.48 2.41
C LEU A 51 -8.83 11.95 3.33
N ILE A 52 -8.53 12.40 4.55
CA ILE A 52 -9.52 13.02 5.45
C ILE A 52 -10.08 14.30 4.83
N GLU A 53 -9.23 15.19 4.32
CA GLU A 53 -9.67 16.41 3.61
C GLU A 53 -10.54 16.07 2.38
N ALA A 54 -10.16 15.04 1.61
CA ALA A 54 -10.95 14.60 0.46
C ALA A 54 -12.33 14.06 0.89
N TYR A 55 -12.42 13.36 2.02
CA TYR A 55 -13.70 12.90 2.56
C TYR A 55 -14.63 14.06 2.91
N GLU A 56 -14.14 15.13 3.51
CA GLU A 56 -14.96 16.31 3.81
C GLU A 56 -15.54 16.95 2.55
N ILE A 57 -14.73 17.05 1.47
CA ILE A 57 -15.20 17.59 0.19
C ILE A 57 -16.25 16.66 -0.46
N LEU A 58 -16.02 15.35 -0.42
CA LEU A 58 -16.96 14.36 -0.96
C LEU A 58 -18.28 14.34 -0.18
N GLN A 59 -18.21 14.48 1.14
CA GLN A 59 -19.38 14.57 2.00
C GLN A 59 -20.27 15.77 1.63
N LEU A 60 -19.67 16.96 1.50
CA LEU A 60 -20.38 18.16 1.05
C LEU A 60 -21.02 17.97 -0.33
N GLY A 61 -20.31 17.28 -1.25
CA GLY A 61 -20.85 16.93 -2.56
C GLY A 61 -22.08 16.02 -2.48
N CYS A 62 -22.06 15.00 -1.62
CA CYS A 62 -23.21 14.12 -1.41
C CYS A 62 -24.41 14.85 -0.79
N GLU A 63 -24.19 15.79 0.13
CA GLU A 63 -25.25 16.62 0.72
C GLU A 63 -25.88 17.52 -0.35
N LEU A 64 -25.08 18.19 -1.18
CA LEU A 64 -25.58 19.02 -2.28
C LEU A 64 -26.45 18.22 -3.27
N LEU A 65 -26.02 17.01 -3.65
CA LEU A 65 -26.79 16.16 -4.55
C LEU A 65 -28.12 15.70 -3.94
N TYR A 66 -28.13 15.48 -2.62
CA TYR A 66 -29.36 15.13 -1.91
C TYR A 66 -30.37 16.28 -1.92
N GLU A 67 -29.94 17.51 -1.61
CA GLU A 67 -30.80 18.71 -1.64
C GLU A 67 -31.39 18.98 -3.03
N ARG A 68 -30.62 18.67 -4.08
CA ARG A 68 -31.02 18.91 -5.48
C ARG A 68 -31.52 17.65 -6.20
N MET A 69 -31.92 16.62 -5.45
CA MET A 69 -32.37 15.36 -6.04
C MET A 69 -33.55 15.53 -7.00
N LYS A 70 -34.48 16.44 -6.68
CA LYS A 70 -35.62 16.75 -7.57
C LYS A 70 -35.16 17.23 -8.95
N LEU A 71 -34.14 18.09 -9.01
CA LEU A 71 -33.60 18.60 -10.27
C LEU A 71 -33.01 17.46 -11.11
N ILE A 72 -32.26 16.57 -10.47
CA ILE A 72 -31.66 15.37 -11.09
C ILE A 72 -32.74 14.45 -11.65
N ASP A 73 -33.87 14.33 -10.96
CA ASP A 73 -34.96 13.45 -11.39
C ASP A 73 -35.66 13.96 -12.66
N TYR A 74 -36.00 15.25 -12.69
CA TYR A 74 -36.66 15.88 -13.83
C TYR A 74 -35.76 16.02 -15.07
N SER A 75 -34.45 16.19 -14.90
CA SER A 75 -33.51 16.36 -16.02
C SER A 75 -33.12 15.01 -16.63
N SER A 76 -33.24 14.89 -17.96
CA SER A 76 -32.68 13.76 -18.72
C SER A 76 -31.15 13.76 -18.70
N ASP A 77 -30.56 14.94 -18.83
CA ASP A 77 -29.11 15.16 -18.87
C ASP A 77 -28.59 15.72 -17.54
N CYS A 78 -27.30 15.55 -17.29
CA CYS A 78 -26.69 16.07 -16.06
C CYS A 78 -26.64 17.62 -16.11
N PRO A 79 -27.28 18.34 -15.17
CA PRO A 79 -27.28 19.80 -15.19
C PRO A 79 -25.87 20.35 -14.95
N ASN A 80 -25.53 21.45 -15.63
CA ASN A 80 -24.20 22.06 -15.61
C ASN A 80 -23.72 22.45 -14.19
N ASP A 81 -24.63 22.75 -13.27
CA ASP A 81 -24.28 23.09 -11.89
C ASP A 81 -23.92 21.86 -11.03
N LEU A 82 -24.32 20.66 -11.47
CA LEU A 82 -24.05 19.41 -10.75
C LEU A 82 -23.02 18.52 -11.44
N VAL A 83 -22.74 18.75 -12.72
CA VAL A 83 -21.82 17.90 -13.51
C VAL A 83 -20.46 17.74 -12.83
N THR A 84 -19.87 18.82 -12.33
CA THR A 84 -18.60 18.82 -11.59
C THR A 84 -18.66 17.87 -10.38
N VAL A 85 -19.74 17.95 -9.59
CA VAL A 85 -19.88 17.19 -8.34
C VAL A 85 -20.17 15.72 -8.62
N VAL A 86 -21.09 15.45 -9.55
CA VAL A 86 -21.42 14.09 -9.97
C VAL A 86 -20.19 13.40 -10.56
N SER A 87 -19.49 14.05 -11.50
CA SER A 87 -18.28 13.49 -12.11
C SER A 87 -17.18 13.28 -11.07
N THR A 88 -17.00 14.19 -10.11
CA THR A 88 -16.03 14.04 -9.00
C THR A 88 -16.33 12.83 -8.12
N ILE A 89 -17.60 12.59 -7.78
CA ILE A 89 -18.00 11.42 -6.98
C ILE A 89 -17.79 10.12 -7.75
N ILE A 90 -18.15 10.09 -9.04
CA ILE A 90 -17.91 8.94 -9.92
C ILE A 90 -16.41 8.62 -9.97
N TRP A 91 -15.57 9.64 -10.19
CA TRP A 91 -14.13 9.51 -10.24
C TRP A 91 -13.54 9.01 -8.91
N ALA A 92 -13.98 9.58 -7.79
CA ALA A 92 -13.49 9.21 -6.46
C ALA A 92 -13.90 7.80 -6.01
N SER A 93 -15.02 7.27 -6.52
CA SER A 93 -15.60 5.99 -6.06
C SER A 93 -14.68 4.77 -6.14
N HIS A 94 -13.65 4.76 -7.00
CA HIS A 94 -12.65 3.68 -7.08
C HIS A 94 -11.38 3.94 -6.26
N ARG A 95 -11.22 5.18 -5.79
CA ARG A 95 -10.01 5.65 -5.09
C ARG A 95 -10.19 5.63 -3.58
N VAL A 96 -11.43 5.69 -3.12
CA VAL A 96 -11.76 5.67 -1.69
C VAL A 96 -12.50 4.40 -1.30
N ASP A 97 -12.29 3.96 -0.07
CA ASP A 97 -12.86 2.71 0.47
C ASP A 97 -14.26 2.95 1.07
N ILE A 98 -15.18 3.43 0.23
CA ILE A 98 -16.57 3.73 0.63
C ILE A 98 -17.53 3.01 -0.34
N PRO A 99 -18.13 1.88 0.05
CA PRO A 99 -18.95 1.08 -0.86
C PRO A 99 -20.21 1.81 -1.33
N GLU A 100 -20.75 2.74 -0.52
CA GLU A 100 -21.91 3.54 -0.87
C GLU A 100 -21.63 4.48 -2.05
N LEU A 101 -20.39 4.97 -2.23
CA LEU A 101 -20.03 5.78 -3.40
C LEU A 101 -20.00 4.93 -4.69
N VAL A 102 -19.63 3.65 -4.59
CA VAL A 102 -19.70 2.71 -5.71
C VAL A 102 -21.16 2.48 -6.13
N LEU A 103 -22.08 2.42 -5.16
CA LEU A 103 -23.51 2.34 -5.45
C LEU A 103 -24.01 3.62 -6.14
N ILE A 104 -23.64 4.80 -5.64
CA ILE A 104 -24.00 6.09 -6.24
C ILE A 104 -23.52 6.16 -7.69
N ARG A 105 -22.28 5.73 -7.97
CA ARG A 105 -21.77 5.63 -9.35
C ARG A 105 -22.66 4.76 -10.23
N LYS A 106 -23.05 3.56 -9.76
CA LYS A 106 -23.94 2.66 -10.51
C LYS A 106 -25.28 3.31 -10.83
N GLN A 107 -25.85 4.08 -9.90
CA GLN A 107 -27.11 4.80 -10.12
C GLN A 107 -26.95 5.90 -11.18
N PHE A 108 -25.88 6.68 -11.12
CA PHE A 108 -25.62 7.70 -12.15
C PHE A 108 -25.30 7.10 -13.52
N LYS A 109 -24.65 5.94 -13.57
CA LYS A 109 -24.46 5.17 -14.80
C LYS A 109 -25.79 4.72 -15.40
N ALA A 110 -26.75 4.29 -14.57
CA ALA A 110 -28.08 3.91 -15.03
C ALA A 110 -28.89 5.11 -15.54
N LYS A 111 -28.77 6.28 -14.89
CA LYS A 111 -29.50 7.51 -15.28
C LYS A 111 -28.94 8.20 -16.52
N TYR A 112 -27.62 8.39 -16.61
CA TYR A 112 -26.96 9.18 -17.66
C TYR A 112 -26.19 8.35 -18.69
N GLY A 113 -26.17 7.02 -18.52
CA GLY A 113 -25.51 6.09 -19.42
C GLY A 113 -24.02 5.86 -19.13
N LYS A 114 -23.47 4.85 -19.81
CA LYS A 114 -22.08 4.40 -19.65
C LYS A 114 -21.05 5.42 -20.13
N GLU A 115 -21.36 6.13 -21.22
CA GLU A 115 -20.46 7.14 -21.80
C GLU A 115 -20.19 8.29 -20.83
N PHE A 116 -21.19 8.68 -20.03
CA PHE A 116 -21.03 9.70 -19.00
C PHE A 116 -20.11 9.21 -17.86
N GLU A 117 -20.28 7.97 -17.41
CA GLU A 117 -19.40 7.35 -16.40
C GLU A 117 -17.94 7.31 -16.90
N GLU A 118 -17.71 6.87 -18.14
CA GLU A 118 -16.38 6.77 -18.74
C GLU A 118 -15.71 8.15 -18.87
N ARG A 119 -16.45 9.16 -19.34
CA ARG A 119 -15.94 10.55 -19.41
C ARG A 119 -15.59 11.10 -18.02
N ALA A 120 -16.40 10.83 -17.01
CA ALA A 120 -16.13 11.25 -15.63
C ALA A 120 -14.87 10.56 -15.07
N LEU A 121 -14.71 9.26 -15.31
CA LEU A 121 -13.53 8.50 -14.88
C LEU A 121 -12.23 8.98 -15.55
N GLN A 122 -12.31 9.39 -16.81
CA GLN A 122 -11.17 9.90 -17.58
C GLN A 122 -10.87 11.38 -17.34
N ASN A 123 -11.63 12.07 -16.47
CA ASN A 123 -11.55 13.53 -16.31
C ASN A 123 -11.67 14.28 -17.66
N ALA A 124 -12.54 13.79 -18.54
CA ALA A 124 -12.72 14.40 -19.86
C ALA A 124 -13.21 15.84 -19.70
N GLY A 125 -12.47 16.80 -20.27
CA GLY A 125 -12.81 18.22 -20.20
C GLY A 125 -12.40 18.93 -18.90
N ASN A 126 -11.59 18.31 -18.02
CA ASN A 126 -11.10 18.92 -16.77
C ASN A 126 -12.22 19.45 -15.85
N VAL A 127 -13.37 18.78 -15.87
CA VAL A 127 -14.59 19.17 -15.15
C VAL A 127 -14.54 18.73 -13.68
N LEU A 128 -13.55 17.93 -13.27
CA LEU A 128 -13.42 17.45 -11.90
C LEU A 128 -12.96 18.55 -10.93
N ASN A 129 -13.32 18.38 -9.66
CA ASN A 129 -12.80 19.23 -8.60
C ASN A 129 -11.28 19.01 -8.43
N GLN A 130 -10.50 20.01 -8.82
CA GLN A 130 -9.04 19.96 -8.80
C GLN A 130 -8.46 19.68 -7.41
N ARG A 131 -9.14 20.11 -6.34
CA ARG A 131 -8.70 19.83 -4.96
C ARG A 131 -8.79 18.33 -4.67
N VAL A 132 -9.89 17.69 -5.04
CA VAL A 132 -10.07 16.24 -4.82
C VAL A 132 -9.10 15.44 -5.69
N VAL A 133 -8.89 15.88 -6.94
CA VAL A 133 -7.93 15.22 -7.85
C VAL A 133 -6.52 15.27 -7.29
N HIS A 134 -6.07 16.44 -6.82
CA HIS A 134 -4.75 16.59 -6.22
C HIS A 134 -4.59 15.74 -4.95
N LYS A 135 -5.59 15.74 -4.06
CA LYS A 135 -5.53 15.04 -2.76
C LYS A 135 -5.63 13.51 -2.88
N LEU A 136 -6.36 13.00 -3.87
CA LEU A 136 -6.50 11.56 -4.14
C LEU A 136 -5.51 11.06 -5.23
N SER A 137 -4.60 11.91 -5.69
CA SER A 137 -3.51 11.51 -6.58
C SER A 137 -2.48 10.66 -5.83
N VAL A 138 -1.86 9.71 -6.53
CA VAL A 138 -0.88 8.77 -5.96
C VAL A 138 0.54 9.32 -6.06
N GLU A 139 0.69 10.64 -5.88
CA GLU A 139 1.99 11.29 -5.95
C GLU A 139 2.68 11.26 -4.57
N PRO A 140 3.97 10.85 -4.49
CA PRO A 140 4.71 10.93 -3.25
C PRO A 140 4.86 12.40 -2.81
N PRO A 141 4.70 12.70 -1.50
CA PRO A 141 4.84 14.07 -1.02
C PRO A 141 6.28 14.56 -1.14
N ALA A 142 6.45 15.88 -1.33
CA ALA A 142 7.76 16.51 -1.38
C ALA A 142 8.53 16.34 -0.06
N ALA A 143 9.85 16.15 -0.14
CA ALA A 143 10.72 15.92 1.01
C ALA A 143 10.65 17.06 2.04
N ALA A 144 10.51 18.31 1.58
CA ALA A 144 10.32 19.47 2.46
C ALA A 144 9.08 19.33 3.34
N LEU A 145 7.97 18.87 2.76
CA LEU A 145 6.71 18.74 3.49
C LEU A 145 6.82 17.64 4.55
N VAL A 146 7.51 16.54 4.25
CA VAL A 146 7.79 15.47 5.23
C VAL A 146 8.64 16.00 6.39
N GLN A 147 9.69 16.78 6.10
CA GLN A 147 10.54 17.34 7.15
C GLN A 147 9.77 18.29 8.06
N ILE A 148 9.03 19.25 7.49
CA ILE A 148 8.17 20.18 8.24
C ILE A 148 7.14 19.41 9.08
N TYR A 149 6.59 18.32 8.54
CA TYR A 149 5.63 17.48 9.25
C TYR A 149 6.25 16.77 10.46
N LEU A 150 7.47 16.24 10.32
CA LEU A 150 8.22 15.64 11.43
C LEU A 150 8.56 16.67 12.51
N GLU A 151 9.04 17.85 12.13
CA GLU A 151 9.35 18.95 13.05
C GLU A 151 8.10 19.35 13.86
N ARG A 152 6.94 19.50 13.21
CA ARG A 152 5.67 19.79 13.90
C ARG A 152 5.21 18.69 14.84
N ILE A 153 5.46 17.42 14.51
CA ILE A 153 5.16 16.29 15.40
C ILE A 153 6.05 16.37 16.65
N CYS A 154 7.35 16.61 16.47
CA CYS A 154 8.31 16.73 17.56
C CYS A 154 7.97 17.91 18.49
N GLU A 155 7.66 19.08 17.93
CA GLU A 155 7.25 20.26 18.70
C GLU A 155 6.00 19.97 19.55
N LYS A 156 4.97 19.36 18.94
CA LYS A 156 3.72 19.01 19.64
C LYS A 156 3.92 18.00 20.78
N HIS A 157 4.88 17.10 20.62
CA HIS A 157 5.18 16.04 21.59
C HIS A 157 6.38 16.34 22.49
N GLN A 158 6.96 17.54 22.40
CA GLN A 158 8.14 17.97 23.17
C GLN A 158 9.32 17.00 23.05
N VAL A 159 9.58 16.55 21.82
CA VAL A 159 10.72 15.67 21.51
C VAL A 159 11.84 16.51 20.92
N ASP A 160 12.99 16.54 21.60
CA ASP A 160 14.21 17.21 21.13
C ASP A 160 14.85 16.39 20.00
N TRP A 161 14.42 16.64 18.78
CA TRP A 161 14.95 16.00 17.58
C TRP A 161 15.33 17.04 16.53
N SER A 162 16.44 16.78 15.83
CA SER A 162 16.87 17.58 14.68
C SER A 162 17.11 16.67 13.47
N PRO A 163 16.74 17.12 12.25
CA PRO A 163 16.96 16.35 11.03
C PRO A 163 18.45 16.09 10.81
N LYS A 164 18.85 14.82 10.66
CA LYS A 164 20.26 14.48 10.36
C LYS A 164 20.62 14.81 8.91
N LEU A 165 19.66 14.69 8.00
CA LEU A 165 19.86 15.04 6.58
C LEU A 165 19.37 16.47 6.32
N LYS A 166 20.31 17.42 6.26
CA LYS A 166 20.07 18.75 5.70
C LYS A 166 20.00 18.60 4.17
N LEU A 167 18.80 18.39 3.64
CA LEU A 167 18.57 18.34 2.19
C LEU A 167 18.88 19.70 1.57
N THR A 168 19.46 19.71 0.37
CA THR A 168 19.68 20.96 -0.38
C THR A 168 18.35 21.50 -0.93
N ALA A 169 18.26 22.80 -1.23
CA ALA A 169 17.03 23.43 -1.71
C ALA A 169 16.41 22.73 -2.94
N ALA A 170 17.23 22.14 -3.81
CA ALA A 170 16.77 21.37 -4.97
C ALA A 170 16.16 20.00 -4.60
N GLN A 171 16.63 19.38 -3.53
CA GLN A 171 16.13 18.09 -3.03
C GLN A 171 14.86 18.25 -2.19
N LEU A 172 14.62 19.44 -1.63
CA LEU A 172 13.41 19.76 -0.87
C LEU A 172 12.14 19.77 -1.74
N SER A 173 12.26 20.22 -3.01
CA SER A 173 11.14 20.29 -3.96
C SER A 173 10.79 18.95 -4.61
N GLN A 174 11.66 17.94 -4.48
CA GLN A 174 11.46 16.61 -5.05
C GLN A 174 10.88 15.66 -4.00
N PRO A 175 10.25 14.54 -4.40
CA PRO A 175 9.92 13.48 -3.45
C PRO A 175 11.18 12.98 -2.74
N MET A 176 11.03 12.58 -1.48
CA MET A 176 12.15 12.07 -0.67
C MET A 176 12.77 10.84 -1.34
N ALA A 177 14.11 10.76 -1.36
CA ALA A 177 14.81 9.58 -1.85
C ALA A 177 14.43 8.34 -1.04
N ALA A 178 14.29 7.20 -1.73
CA ALA A 178 13.90 5.96 -1.08
C ALA A 178 14.93 5.54 -0.02
N PRO A 179 14.47 5.14 1.17
CA PRO A 179 15.35 4.65 2.23
C PRO A 179 16.10 3.37 1.81
N LEU A 180 17.42 3.36 1.98
CA LEU A 180 18.31 2.24 1.60
C LEU A 180 18.50 1.21 2.73
N GLY A 181 18.00 1.51 3.93
CA GLY A 181 18.09 0.61 5.08
C GLY A 181 19.40 0.75 5.87
N ASP A 182 20.17 1.81 5.64
CA ASP A 182 21.45 2.06 6.35
C ASP A 182 21.26 2.19 7.87
N SER A 183 20.04 2.50 8.33
CA SER A 183 19.71 2.59 9.76
C SER A 183 19.31 1.26 10.41
N VAL A 184 19.22 0.17 9.64
CA VAL A 184 18.84 -1.16 10.16
C VAL A 184 20.05 -1.83 10.80
N GLY A 185 20.04 -1.92 12.13
CA GLY A 185 21.07 -2.65 12.88
C GLY A 185 21.07 -4.15 12.58
N ILE A 186 22.24 -4.78 12.78
CA ILE A 186 22.41 -6.24 12.62
C ILE A 186 21.47 -6.97 13.59
N ALA A 187 20.78 -7.99 13.08
CA ALA A 187 19.81 -8.76 13.86
C ALA A 187 20.45 -9.36 15.12
N GLN A 188 19.96 -8.95 16.29
CA GLN A 188 20.30 -9.55 17.58
C GLN A 188 19.88 -11.03 17.56
N GLY A 189 20.88 -11.92 17.67
CA GLY A 189 20.69 -13.38 17.61
C GLY A 189 21.52 -14.07 16.50
N THR A 190 22.09 -13.32 15.56
CA THR A 190 22.94 -13.90 14.49
C THR A 190 24.38 -14.15 14.91
N GLY A 191 24.80 -13.68 16.10
CA GLY A 191 26.20 -13.72 16.55
C GLY A 191 27.14 -12.80 15.77
N LEU A 192 26.68 -12.15 14.70
CA LEU A 192 27.47 -11.28 13.83
C LEU A 192 27.65 -9.85 14.38
N GLY A 193 26.88 -9.47 15.40
CA GLY A 193 26.96 -8.13 16.00
C GLY A 193 28.29 -7.80 16.68
N ILE A 194 29.08 -8.81 17.08
CA ILE A 194 30.37 -8.61 17.77
C ILE A 194 31.54 -8.43 16.78
N ILE A 195 31.42 -8.94 15.55
CA ILE A 195 32.56 -8.99 14.61
C ILE A 195 32.75 -7.68 13.84
N VAL A 196 31.68 -6.90 13.63
CA VAL A 196 31.74 -5.67 12.82
C VAL A 196 32.29 -4.45 13.57
N ASP A 197 32.11 -4.36 14.88
CA ASP A 197 32.69 -3.27 15.68
C ASP A 197 34.23 -3.37 15.75
N ASP A 198 34.79 -4.58 15.81
CA ASP A 198 36.25 -4.82 15.79
C ASP A 198 36.87 -4.53 14.42
N VAL A 199 36.14 -4.76 13.33
CA VAL A 199 36.60 -4.45 11.96
C VAL A 199 36.51 -2.95 11.65
N SER A 200 35.45 -2.26 12.10
CA SER A 200 35.27 -0.82 11.84
C SER A 200 36.29 0.03 12.62
N SER A 201 36.58 -0.34 13.86
CA SER A 201 37.57 0.35 14.69
C SER A 201 39.03 0.06 14.30
N LYS A 202 39.31 -1.02 13.55
CA LYS A 202 40.63 -1.27 12.91
C LYS A 202 40.78 -0.65 11.50
N ALA A 203 39.70 -0.32 10.81
CA ALA A 203 39.75 0.19 9.44
C ALA A 203 39.99 1.71 9.35
N TYR A 204 39.66 2.49 10.39
CA TYR A 204 39.82 3.95 10.39
C TYR A 204 40.68 4.43 11.55
N GLY A 205 41.92 3.95 11.57
CA GLY A 205 42.88 4.24 12.63
C GLY A 205 44.34 4.25 12.20
N SER A 206 44.67 4.72 10.99
CA SER A 206 45.95 5.42 10.74
C SER A 206 46.01 5.95 9.30
N LYS A 207 46.44 7.20 9.17
CA LYS A 207 46.74 7.86 7.91
C LYS A 207 47.93 7.16 7.24
N GLN A 208 47.74 6.58 6.06
CA GLN A 208 48.77 6.51 5.02
C GLN A 208 48.13 6.05 3.70
N SER A 209 48.31 6.86 2.66
CA SER A 209 48.00 6.53 1.27
C SER A 209 48.69 5.22 0.87
N PRO A 210 47.99 4.21 0.31
CA PRO A 210 48.66 3.00 -0.13
C PRO A 210 49.40 3.29 -1.45
N THR A 211 50.72 3.39 -1.36
CA THR A 211 51.63 3.21 -2.49
C THR A 211 51.47 1.80 -3.05
N PHE A 212 51.28 1.72 -4.36
CA PHE A 212 51.23 0.49 -5.15
C PHE A 212 52.54 -0.29 -5.01
N VAL A 213 52.50 -1.45 -4.33
CA VAL A 213 53.64 -2.37 -4.26
C VAL A 213 53.44 -3.47 -5.30
N SER A 214 54.29 -3.45 -6.32
CA SER A 214 54.40 -4.45 -7.38
C SER A 214 54.95 -5.78 -6.86
N VAL A 215 54.20 -6.87 -7.04
CA VAL A 215 54.61 -8.24 -6.69
C VAL A 215 55.26 -8.92 -7.92
N PRO A 216 56.36 -9.69 -7.79
CA PRO A 216 57.08 -10.29 -8.93
C PRO A 216 56.33 -11.47 -9.58
N ARG A 217 56.47 -11.57 -10.91
CA ARG A 217 55.89 -12.61 -11.78
C ARG A 217 56.67 -13.94 -11.66
N MET A 218 56.05 -15.00 -11.14
CA MET A 218 56.56 -16.38 -11.27
C MET A 218 56.13 -17.01 -12.60
N ALA A 219 57.04 -17.80 -13.18
CA ALA A 219 56.88 -18.43 -14.50
C ALA A 219 55.92 -19.63 -14.50
N PRO A 220 55.22 -19.90 -15.63
CA PRO A 220 54.21 -20.96 -15.71
C PRO A 220 54.82 -22.37 -15.74
N TYR A 221 54.26 -23.26 -14.93
CA TYR A 221 54.57 -24.69 -14.88
C TYR A 221 53.80 -25.46 -15.97
N ILE A 222 54.51 -26.28 -16.75
CA ILE A 222 53.95 -27.11 -17.84
C ILE A 222 53.95 -28.58 -17.38
N PRO A 223 52.81 -29.27 -17.30
CA PRO A 223 52.77 -30.71 -17.03
C PRO A 223 53.05 -31.55 -18.30
N PRO A 224 53.73 -32.70 -18.20
CA PRO A 224 54.09 -33.54 -19.35
C PRO A 224 52.93 -34.41 -19.86
N SER A 225 52.89 -34.57 -21.19
CA SER A 225 51.95 -35.35 -22.00
C SER A 225 52.16 -36.86 -21.87
N MET A 226 51.08 -37.62 -21.70
CA MET A 226 51.01 -39.05 -22.04
C MET A 226 49.87 -39.33 -23.02
N SER A 227 50.19 -40.13 -24.03
CA SER A 227 49.42 -40.42 -25.23
C SER A 227 48.11 -41.17 -24.96
N ASN A 228 47.01 -40.70 -25.56
CA ASN A 228 45.73 -41.40 -25.61
C ASN A 228 45.58 -42.14 -26.94
N ASN A 229 45.33 -43.45 -26.84
CA ASN A 229 44.65 -44.25 -27.85
C ASN A 229 43.44 -44.88 -27.15
N PHE A 230 42.24 -44.35 -27.35
CA PHE A 230 40.99 -45.11 -27.18
C PHE A 230 39.82 -44.44 -27.91
N SER A 231 38.97 -45.30 -28.47
CA SER A 231 38.02 -45.13 -29.55
C SER A 231 36.63 -44.57 -29.17
N GLU A 232 35.98 -44.00 -30.19
CA GLU A 232 34.56 -43.61 -30.38
C GLU A 232 33.47 -44.25 -29.51
N THR A 233 32.49 -43.45 -29.06
CA THR A 233 31.08 -43.44 -29.56
C THR A 233 30.21 -42.42 -28.80
N ASP A 234 29.40 -41.64 -29.54
CA ASP A 234 28.46 -40.59 -29.08
C ASP A 234 27.17 -41.13 -28.40
N PRO A 235 26.34 -40.24 -27.80
CA PRO A 235 25.13 -39.86 -28.54
C PRO A 235 24.72 -38.37 -28.51
N GLU A 236 24.11 -37.97 -29.63
CA GLU A 236 23.61 -36.65 -30.03
C GLU A 236 22.28 -36.27 -29.34
N ILE A 237 22.12 -34.97 -29.04
CA ILE A 237 20.90 -34.30 -28.57
C ILE A 237 20.24 -33.62 -29.77
N THR A 238 18.99 -33.96 -30.08
CA THR A 238 18.18 -33.26 -31.09
C THR A 238 16.86 -32.76 -30.50
N VAL A 239 16.56 -31.48 -30.73
CA VAL A 239 15.34 -30.74 -30.35
C VAL A 239 14.22 -31.00 -31.38
N PRO A 240 12.93 -30.89 -31.00
CA PRO A 240 11.96 -30.41 -32.00
C PRO A 240 10.97 -29.35 -31.50
N ALA A 241 10.58 -28.48 -32.44
CA ALA A 241 9.52 -27.48 -32.36
C ALA A 241 8.14 -28.09 -32.65
N ALA A 242 7.07 -27.49 -32.12
CA ALA A 242 5.69 -27.86 -32.47
C ALA A 242 4.82 -26.66 -32.86
N ARG A 243 3.94 -26.94 -33.82
CA ARG A 243 3.18 -26.06 -34.70
C ARG A 243 1.67 -26.17 -34.39
N ASN A 244 0.97 -25.08 -34.69
CA ASN A 244 -0.47 -24.83 -34.70
C ASN A 244 -1.40 -25.97 -35.22
N SER A 245 -2.59 -26.13 -34.63
CA SER A 245 -3.79 -26.65 -35.34
C SER A 245 -5.13 -26.30 -34.68
N ASN A 246 -6.13 -26.17 -35.55
CA ASN A 246 -7.54 -25.84 -35.38
C ASN A 246 -8.40 -27.10 -35.14
N GLY A 247 -9.59 -26.96 -34.52
CA GLY A 247 -10.80 -27.73 -34.92
C GLY A 247 -11.52 -28.67 -33.93
N LYS A 248 -12.65 -28.18 -33.36
CA LYS A 248 -14.03 -28.73 -33.42
C LYS A 248 -14.31 -30.23 -33.11
N SER A 249 -15.12 -30.53 -32.08
CA SER A 249 -16.49 -31.12 -32.17
C SER A 249 -17.05 -31.74 -30.87
N THR A 250 -18.29 -31.35 -30.51
CA THR A 250 -19.45 -32.14 -30.03
C THR A 250 -19.39 -33.07 -28.81
N GLY A 251 -20.38 -32.94 -27.89
CA GLY A 251 -20.85 -34.05 -27.06
C GLY A 251 -21.53 -33.71 -25.72
N VAL A 252 -22.79 -33.26 -25.78
CA VAL A 252 -23.91 -33.43 -24.81
C VAL A 252 -23.68 -34.11 -23.45
N SER A 253 -24.21 -33.49 -22.38
CA SER A 253 -25.30 -34.06 -21.54
C SER A 253 -25.82 -33.01 -20.55
N SER A 254 -27.12 -32.72 -20.68
CA SER A 254 -27.95 -31.94 -19.76
C SER A 254 -28.54 -32.86 -18.69
N ILE A 255 -28.68 -32.40 -17.45
CA ILE A 255 -29.78 -32.83 -16.59
C ILE A 255 -30.25 -31.65 -15.72
N SER A 256 -31.56 -31.62 -15.55
CA SER A 256 -32.46 -30.58 -15.07
C SER A 256 -33.27 -31.08 -13.85
N GLY A 257 -33.90 -30.15 -13.13
CA GLY A 257 -35.03 -30.34 -12.20
C GLY A 257 -34.66 -30.15 -10.72
N GLU A 258 -35.17 -29.15 -9.99
CA GLU A 258 -36.56 -28.95 -9.46
C GLU A 258 -36.92 -30.09 -8.45
N SER A 259 -37.50 -29.90 -7.26
CA SER A 259 -38.37 -28.84 -6.67
C SER A 259 -38.60 -29.14 -5.17
N ASP A 260 -38.97 -28.09 -4.40
CA ASP A 260 -40.07 -27.96 -3.41
C ASP A 260 -40.10 -28.80 -2.10
N ASP A 261 -40.09 -28.13 -0.93
CA ASP A 261 -41.18 -27.95 0.07
C ASP A 261 -41.10 -29.04 1.18
N ASP A 262 -41.18 -28.78 2.49
CA ASP A 262 -42.33 -28.25 3.24
C ASP A 262 -41.93 -27.71 4.65
N GLU A 263 -42.92 -27.01 5.21
CA GLU A 263 -43.08 -26.24 6.44
C GLU A 263 -42.85 -26.92 7.82
N ASP A 264 -43.02 -26.08 8.85
CA ASP A 264 -43.51 -26.33 10.22
C ASP A 264 -42.41 -26.36 11.31
N GLY A 265 -42.44 -25.61 12.42
CA GLY A 265 -43.45 -24.78 13.07
C GLY A 265 -43.22 -24.87 14.60
N GLY A 266 -43.34 -23.76 15.33
CA GLY A 266 -43.71 -23.78 16.76
C GLY A 266 -42.64 -23.71 17.86
N ASP A 267 -42.64 -22.55 18.54
CA ASP A 267 -42.62 -22.34 20.00
C ASP A 267 -41.33 -22.35 20.86
N GLU A 268 -41.07 -21.14 21.40
CA GLU A 268 -40.36 -20.73 22.63
C GLU A 268 -40.94 -21.36 23.93
N PRO A 269 -40.48 -21.03 25.16
CA PRO A 269 -39.14 -20.65 25.65
C PRO A 269 -38.74 -21.43 26.94
N GLY A 270 -37.47 -21.41 27.32
CA GLY A 270 -37.03 -21.96 28.61
C GLY A 270 -35.64 -21.46 29.04
N MET A 271 -35.63 -20.44 29.90
CA MET A 271 -34.45 -19.89 30.60
C MET A 271 -34.44 -20.38 32.07
N PRO A 272 -33.37 -20.16 32.84
CA PRO A 272 -32.12 -20.93 32.97
C PRO A 272 -32.05 -21.62 34.37
N PRO A 273 -30.89 -22.17 34.85
CA PRO A 273 -30.03 -21.32 35.70
C PRO A 273 -28.53 -21.69 35.83
N SER A 274 -27.76 -20.72 36.38
CA SER A 274 -26.59 -20.86 37.27
C SER A 274 -25.17 -21.16 36.74
N ALA A 275 -24.28 -20.18 36.99
CA ALA A 275 -22.80 -20.22 37.03
C ALA A 275 -22.28 -21.00 38.28
N PRO A 276 -20.97 -21.04 38.65
CA PRO A 276 -19.71 -20.54 38.04
C PRO A 276 -18.62 -21.64 37.89
N SER A 277 -17.47 -21.44 37.24
CA SER A 277 -16.18 -21.15 37.92
C SER A 277 -15.00 -21.18 36.92
N SER A 278 -14.10 -20.19 37.05
CA SER A 278 -12.63 -20.20 36.90
C SER A 278 -11.93 -21.07 35.82
N VAL A 279 -11.02 -20.46 35.05
CA VAL A 279 -9.55 -20.63 35.13
C VAL A 279 -8.92 -19.94 33.90
N SER A 280 -8.06 -18.95 34.15
CA SER A 280 -7.04 -18.48 33.19
C SER A 280 -5.89 -19.50 33.12
N PRO A 281 -5.17 -19.59 31.99
CA PRO A 281 -3.83 -19.01 32.08
C PRO A 281 -3.38 -18.23 30.83
N SER A 282 -2.48 -17.30 31.11
CA SER A 282 -1.61 -16.54 30.21
C SER A 282 -0.94 -17.38 29.13
N GLY A 283 -0.66 -16.72 27.99
CA GLY A 283 0.57 -16.98 27.24
C GLY A 283 0.44 -16.91 25.73
N ALA A 284 1.17 -15.97 25.12
CA ALA A 284 1.57 -15.89 23.71
C ALA A 284 0.51 -15.43 22.69
N SER A 285 0.64 -14.18 22.22
CA SER A 285 0.19 -13.75 20.89
C SER A 285 0.85 -12.43 20.49
N THR A 286 2.13 -12.48 20.09
CA THR A 286 2.81 -11.35 19.40
C THR A 286 3.24 -11.70 17.98
N ALA A 287 2.83 -12.86 17.45
CA ALA A 287 3.18 -13.31 16.09
C ALA A 287 2.12 -12.96 15.01
N THR A 288 0.89 -12.64 15.41
CA THR A 288 -0.23 -12.46 14.47
C THR A 288 -0.21 -11.11 13.74
N SER A 289 0.46 -10.07 14.26
CA SER A 289 0.43 -8.75 13.60
C SER A 289 1.36 -8.67 12.38
N MET A 290 2.48 -9.41 12.34
CA MET A 290 3.40 -9.36 11.21
C MET A 290 2.91 -10.12 9.97
N THR A 291 2.22 -11.25 10.14
CA THR A 291 1.69 -12.02 9.01
C THR A 291 0.54 -11.29 8.31
N SER A 292 -0.29 -10.56 9.08
CA SER A 292 -1.37 -9.72 8.53
C SER A 292 -0.82 -8.58 7.65
N SER A 293 0.31 -7.97 8.05
CA SER A 293 0.94 -6.90 7.28
C SER A 293 1.56 -7.41 5.98
N PHE A 294 2.09 -8.64 5.95
CA PHE A 294 2.67 -9.20 4.73
C PHE A 294 1.60 -9.64 3.74
N ALA A 295 0.50 -10.25 4.21
CA ALA A 295 -0.64 -10.61 3.36
C ALA A 295 -1.30 -9.38 2.72
N ASP A 296 -1.44 -8.28 3.48
CA ASP A 296 -1.96 -7.00 2.98
C ASP A 296 -1.04 -6.36 1.94
N LEU A 297 0.28 -6.40 2.16
CA LEU A 297 1.28 -5.96 1.18
C LEU A 297 1.26 -6.81 -0.09
N ALA A 298 1.22 -8.13 0.04
CA ALA A 298 1.17 -9.05 -1.10
C ALA A 298 -0.11 -8.83 -1.92
N ALA A 299 -1.26 -8.64 -1.27
CA ALA A 299 -2.52 -8.31 -1.94
C ALA A 299 -2.44 -6.97 -2.70
N ARG A 300 -1.85 -5.94 -2.08
CA ARG A 300 -1.59 -4.64 -2.74
C ARG A 300 -0.68 -4.76 -3.95
N PHE A 301 0.39 -5.56 -3.88
CA PHE A 301 1.26 -5.81 -5.02
C PHE A 301 0.59 -6.61 -6.15
N GLN A 302 -0.32 -7.53 -5.83
CA GLN A 302 -1.11 -8.23 -6.84
C GLN A 302 -2.10 -7.30 -7.56
N GLN A 303 -2.63 -6.29 -6.86
CA GLN A 303 -3.53 -5.29 -7.45
C GLN A 303 -2.82 -4.33 -8.42
N LEU A 304 -1.50 -4.15 -8.30
CA LEU A 304 -0.69 -3.34 -9.21
C LEU A 304 -0.35 -4.01 -10.55
N LYS A 305 -0.64 -5.30 -10.72
CA LYS A 305 -0.39 -6.06 -11.97
C LYS A 305 -1.53 -5.97 -13.00
N LYS A 306 -2.58 -5.19 -12.74
CA LYS A 306 -3.70 -4.94 -13.65
C LYS A 306 -3.64 -3.53 -14.20
#